data_AF-A0A9K3LRQ6-F1
#
_entry.id   AF-A0A9K3LRQ6-F1
#
_cell.length_a   1.000
_cell.length_b   1.000
_cell.length_c   1.000
_cell.angle_alpha   90.00
_cell.angle_beta   90.00
_cell.angle_gamma   90.00
#
_symmetry.space_group_name_H-M   'P 1'
#
loop_
_entity.id
_entity.type
_entity.pdbx_description
1 polymer ?
#
loop_
_entity_poly.entity_id
_entity_poly.type
_entity_poly.pdbx_seq_one_letter_code
_entity_poly.pdbx_strand_id
1 'polypeptide(L)'
;MPHGKKWTADECTVAAKAYVAATQDEINGADQTAADFSKRLNSFMNSFSPPACAGTGTYWDRDPDGTRGVIWQFLRDSFTKECQKFNVSLNRVRNANLSGLTEEENVNFAVASHLRKISVGHFFLLLSTLKD
;
A
#
# COMPACT_ATOMS: atom_id res chain seq x y z
N MET A 1 15.87 -10.79 -22.53
CA MET A 1 14.66 -11.39 -21.90
C MET A 1 13.46 -10.58 -22.34
N PRO A 2 12.33 -11.18 -22.70
CA PRO A 2 11.12 -10.41 -23.01
C PRO A 2 10.77 -9.62 -21.74
N HIS A 3 10.61 -8.30 -21.85
CA HIS A 3 10.06 -7.50 -20.77
C HIS A 3 8.66 -8.01 -20.48
N GLY A 4 8.50 -8.82 -19.42
CA GLY A 4 7.19 -9.34 -19.02
C GLY A 4 6.20 -8.19 -18.89
N LYS A 5 4.95 -8.41 -19.31
CA LYS A 5 3.86 -7.42 -19.17
C LYS A 5 3.89 -6.80 -17.76
N LYS A 6 3.82 -5.47 -17.70
CA LYS A 6 3.79 -4.75 -16.43
C LYS A 6 2.37 -4.82 -15.87
N TRP A 7 2.25 -4.82 -14.55
CA TRP A 7 0.97 -4.66 -13.88
C TRP A 7 0.39 -3.29 -14.24
N THR A 8 -0.88 -3.27 -14.62
CA THR A 8 -1.64 -2.07 -14.93
C THR A 8 -2.02 -1.31 -13.65
N ALA A 9 -2.37 -0.03 -13.78
CA ALA A 9 -2.80 0.77 -12.62
C ALA A 9 -4.05 0.18 -11.94
N ASP A 10 -4.95 -0.42 -12.72
CA ASP A 10 -6.14 -1.08 -12.22
C ASP A 10 -5.79 -2.35 -11.44
N GLU A 11 -4.92 -3.20 -11.99
CA GLU A 11 -4.42 -4.40 -11.29
C GLU A 11 -3.72 -4.03 -9.97
N CYS A 12 -2.92 -2.96 -9.95
CA CYS A 12 -2.29 -2.45 -8.74
C CYS A 12 -3.32 -1.96 -7.71
N THR A 13 -4.37 -1.27 -8.16
CA THR A 13 -5.43 -0.75 -7.28
C THR A 13 -6.23 -1.88 -6.64
N VAL A 14 -6.61 -2.89 -7.43
CA VAL A 14 -7.31 -4.08 -6.94
C VAL A 14 -6.41 -4.85 -5.97
N ALA A 15 -5.12 -5.01 -6.27
CA ALA A 15 -4.16 -5.67 -5.39
C ALA A 15 -4.00 -4.96 -4.05
N ALA A 16 -3.96 -3.62 -4.05
CA ALA A 16 -3.90 -2.85 -2.81
C ALA A 16 -5.17 -3.04 -1.97
N LYS A 17 -6.37 -2.99 -2.59
CA LYS A 17 -7.64 -3.24 -1.88
C LYS A 17 -7.70 -4.66 -1.30
N ALA A 18 -7.31 -5.65 -2.10
CA ALA A 18 -7.27 -7.04 -1.68
C ALA A 18 -6.30 -7.26 -0.50
N TYR A 19 -5.14 -6.61 -0.53
CA TYR A 19 -4.17 -6.64 0.56
C TYR A 19 -4.76 -6.07 1.86
N VAL A 20 -5.35 -4.88 1.80
CA VAL A 20 -5.97 -4.24 2.98
C VAL A 20 -7.04 -5.15 3.59
N ALA A 21 -7.94 -5.70 2.76
CA ALA A 21 -8.98 -6.63 3.22
C ALA A 21 -8.39 -7.94 3.78
N ALA A 22 -7.30 -8.45 3.21
CA ALA A 22 -6.59 -9.63 3.73
C ALA A 22 -5.94 -9.39 5.08
N THR A 23 -5.55 -8.14 5.39
CA THR A 23 -4.85 -7.76 6.63
C THR A 23 -5.75 -7.26 7.76
N GLN A 24 -7.02 -6.95 7.48
CA GLN A 24 -7.96 -6.39 8.46
C GLN A 24 -8.67 -7.43 9.33
N ASP A 25 -8.44 -8.72 9.10
CA ASP A 25 -9.08 -9.77 9.90
C ASP A 25 -8.25 -10.10 11.16
N GLU A 26 -8.87 -9.91 12.32
CA GLU A 26 -8.29 -10.04 13.65
C GLU A 26 -7.91 -11.49 14.02
N ILE A 27 -8.42 -12.49 13.30
CA ILE A 27 -8.51 -13.86 13.84
C ILE A 27 -7.22 -14.70 13.73
N ASN A 28 -6.23 -14.40 12.86
CA ASN A 28 -5.20 -15.39 12.52
C ASN A 28 -3.74 -14.92 12.60
N GLY A 29 -3.38 -14.05 13.55
CA GLY A 29 -2.02 -13.49 13.65
C GLY A 29 -0.88 -14.50 13.92
N ALA A 30 -1.17 -15.68 14.47
CA ALA A 30 -0.16 -16.69 14.83
C ALA A 30 -0.17 -17.96 13.96
N ASP A 31 -1.34 -18.41 13.51
CA ASP A 31 -1.50 -19.68 12.77
C ASP A 31 -1.61 -19.51 11.24
N GLN A 32 -1.64 -18.27 10.74
CA GLN A 32 -1.76 -18.04 9.30
C GLN A 32 -0.47 -18.42 8.57
N THR A 33 -0.55 -19.47 7.76
CA THR A 33 0.55 -19.80 6.85
C THR A 33 0.59 -18.80 5.69
N ALA A 34 1.78 -18.58 5.12
CA ALA A 34 1.95 -17.75 3.93
C ALA A 34 1.09 -18.25 2.74
N ALA A 35 0.80 -19.55 2.69
CA ALA A 35 -0.06 -20.15 1.68
C ALA A 35 -1.53 -19.76 1.89
N ASP A 36 -2.02 -19.77 3.13
CA ASP A 36 -3.40 -19.38 3.45
C ASP A 36 -3.62 -17.88 3.27
N PHE A 37 -2.62 -17.07 3.62
CA PHE A 37 -2.62 -15.64 3.29
C PHE A 37 -2.68 -15.41 1.78
N SER A 38 -1.88 -16.13 0.99
CA SER A 38 -1.87 -16.00 -0.47
C SER A 38 -3.19 -16.42 -1.11
N LYS A 39 -3.81 -17.52 -0.65
CA LYS A 39 -5.14 -17.95 -1.11
C LYS A 39 -6.21 -16.92 -0.79
N ARG A 40 -6.16 -16.34 0.41
CA ARG A 40 -7.10 -15.30 0.84
C ARG A 40 -6.94 -14.03 0.00
N LEU A 41 -5.70 -13.62 -0.24
CA LEU A 41 -5.38 -12.49 -1.09
C LEU A 41 -5.90 -12.70 -2.52
N ASN A 42 -5.76 -13.91 -3.08
CA ASN A 42 -6.36 -14.28 -4.36
C ASN A 42 -7.90 -14.16 -4.32
N SER A 43 -8.54 -14.71 -3.29
CA SER A 43 -10.00 -14.61 -3.13
C SER A 43 -10.49 -13.15 -3.15
N PHE A 44 -9.81 -12.26 -2.42
CA PHE A 44 -10.16 -10.83 -2.42
C PHE A 44 -9.83 -10.12 -3.73
N MET A 45 -8.74 -10.49 -4.40
CA MET A 45 -8.45 -10.03 -5.75
C MET A 45 -9.60 -10.34 -6.71
N ASN A 46 -10.14 -11.57 -6.63
CA ASN A 46 -11.25 -12.00 -7.47
C ASN A 46 -12.53 -11.22 -7.16
N SER A 47 -12.81 -10.95 -5.88
CA SER A 47 -13.99 -10.19 -5.47
C SER A 47 -13.94 -8.70 -5.82
N PHE A 48 -12.74 -8.11 -5.83
CA PHE A 48 -12.56 -6.68 -6.11
C PHE A 48 -12.24 -6.38 -7.58
N SER A 49 -11.90 -7.40 -8.37
CA SER A 49 -11.66 -7.23 -9.80
C SER A 49 -12.96 -6.83 -10.51
N PRO A 50 -12.98 -5.73 -11.29
CA PRO A 50 -14.10 -5.40 -12.15
C PRO A 50 -14.41 -6.59 -13.09
N PRO A 51 -15.66 -6.82 -13.50
CA PRO A 51 -16.01 -7.90 -14.44
C PRO A 51 -15.19 -7.88 -15.73
N ALA A 52 -14.77 -6.70 -16.18
CA ALA A 52 -13.92 -6.51 -17.37
C ALA A 52 -12.46 -6.96 -17.17
N CYS A 53 -11.99 -7.08 -15.93
CA CYS A 53 -10.62 -7.46 -15.57
C CYS A 53 -10.57 -8.83 -14.88
N ALA A 54 -11.72 -9.44 -14.58
CA ALA A 54 -11.79 -10.77 -14.00
C ALA A 54 -11.35 -11.81 -15.04
N GLY A 55 -10.35 -12.64 -14.69
CA GLY A 55 -9.83 -13.69 -15.57
C GLY A 55 -8.97 -13.21 -16.75
N THR A 56 -8.63 -11.92 -16.85
CA THR A 56 -7.75 -11.40 -17.90
C THR A 56 -6.71 -10.43 -17.34
N GLY A 57 -5.44 -10.56 -17.72
CA GLY A 57 -4.38 -9.65 -17.29
C GLY A 57 -3.10 -10.35 -16.86
N THR A 58 -2.09 -9.55 -16.54
CA THR A 58 -0.76 -10.01 -16.14
C THR A 58 -0.82 -10.87 -14.88
N TYR A 59 -1.76 -10.57 -13.98
CA TYR A 59 -2.00 -11.35 -12.78
C TYR A 59 -2.54 -12.75 -13.10
N TRP A 60 -3.69 -12.82 -13.78
CA TRP A 60 -4.39 -14.07 -14.09
C TRP A 60 -3.57 -15.01 -14.99
N ASP A 61 -2.77 -14.44 -15.89
CA ASP A 61 -1.84 -15.20 -16.75
C ASP A 61 -0.71 -15.86 -15.92
N ARG A 62 -0.31 -15.26 -14.79
CA ARG A 62 0.86 -15.68 -14.01
C ARG A 62 0.51 -16.59 -12.84
N ASP A 63 -0.66 -16.41 -12.23
CA ASP A 63 -1.09 -17.15 -11.04
C ASP A 63 -2.62 -17.37 -11.02
N PRO A 64 -3.18 -18.09 -12.02
CA PRO A 64 -4.62 -18.28 -12.15
C PRO A 64 -5.26 -18.96 -10.92
N ASP A 65 -4.50 -19.83 -10.25
CA ASP A 65 -4.96 -20.59 -9.09
C ASP A 65 -4.52 -19.97 -7.74
N GLY A 66 -3.75 -18.87 -7.76
CA GLY A 66 -3.19 -18.20 -6.57
C GLY A 66 -2.21 -19.04 -5.75
N THR A 67 -1.71 -20.14 -6.32
CA THR A 67 -0.82 -21.08 -5.63
C THR A 67 0.65 -20.65 -5.68
N ARG A 68 1.00 -19.77 -6.64
CA ARG A 68 2.39 -19.32 -6.86
C ARG A 68 2.74 -18.08 -6.04
N GLY A 69 1.76 -17.43 -5.42
CA GLY A 69 1.96 -16.27 -4.56
C GLY A 69 2.43 -15.02 -5.31
N VAL A 70 2.14 -14.92 -6.61
CA VAL A 70 2.68 -13.85 -7.47
C VAL A 70 2.16 -12.47 -7.05
N ILE A 71 0.91 -12.40 -6.57
CA ILE A 71 0.32 -11.15 -6.05
C ILE A 71 1.05 -10.71 -4.79
N TRP A 72 1.28 -11.65 -3.87
CA TRP A 72 1.99 -11.36 -2.63
C TRP A 72 3.42 -10.89 -2.90
N GLN A 73 4.13 -11.54 -3.82
CA GLN A 73 5.47 -11.11 -4.23
C GLN A 73 5.45 -9.70 -4.82
N PHE A 74 4.51 -9.41 -5.72
CA PHE A 74 4.36 -8.08 -6.30
C PHE A 74 4.10 -7.01 -5.22
N LEU A 75 3.16 -7.27 -4.30
CA LEU A 75 2.84 -6.37 -3.20
C LEU A 75 4.02 -6.18 -2.24
N ARG A 76 4.67 -7.27 -1.83
CA ARG A 76 5.85 -7.21 -0.96
C ARG A 76 6.98 -6.38 -1.60
N ASP A 77 7.22 -6.59 -2.89
CA ASP A 77 8.38 -5.99 -3.56
C ASP A 77 8.13 -4.56 -4.03
N SER A 78 6.88 -4.20 -4.33
CA SER A 78 6.49 -2.90 -4.89
C SER A 78 5.74 -2.03 -3.89
N PHE A 79 4.77 -2.60 -3.18
CA PHE A 79 3.87 -1.86 -2.28
C PHE A 79 4.48 -1.69 -0.88
N THR A 80 4.98 -2.77 -0.27
CA THR A 80 5.53 -2.72 1.10
C THR A 80 6.74 -1.79 1.21
N LYS A 81 7.60 -1.74 0.18
CA LYS A 81 8.74 -0.80 0.15
C LYS A 81 8.29 0.66 0.13
N GLU A 82 7.26 0.99 -0.63
CA GLU A 82 6.71 2.34 -0.64
C GLU A 82 5.99 2.67 0.68
N CYS A 83 5.23 1.73 1.26
CA CYS A 83 4.66 1.89 2.60
C CYS A 83 5.74 2.11 3.67
N GLN A 84 6.87 1.41 3.61
CA GLN A 84 8.00 1.62 4.52
C GLN A 84 8.57 3.04 4.38
N LYS A 85 8.72 3.55 3.15
CA LYS A 85 9.17 4.93 2.90
C LYS A 85 8.15 5.96 3.39
N PHE A 86 6.86 5.69 3.22
CA PHE A 86 5.80 6.52 3.77
C PHE A 86 5.85 6.53 5.30
N ASN A 87 6.02 5.37 5.95
CA ASN A 87 6.16 5.26 7.40
C ASN A 87 7.34 6.06 7.95
N VAL A 88 8.47 6.13 7.22
CA VAL A 88 9.57 7.04 7.57
C VAL A 88 9.12 8.50 7.58
N SER A 89 8.29 8.90 6.61
CA SER A 89 7.75 10.26 6.51
C SER A 89 6.75 10.55 7.63
N LEU A 90 5.87 9.59 7.92
CA LEU A 90 4.91 9.68 9.03
C LEU A 90 5.61 9.77 10.38
N ASN A 91 6.63 8.93 10.62
CA ASN A 91 7.41 8.98 11.85
C ASN A 91 8.15 10.31 12.01
N ARG A 92 8.61 10.95 10.92
CA ARG A 92 9.19 12.30 11.00
C ARG A 92 8.18 13.33 11.48
N VAL A 93 6.94 13.29 10.95
CA VAL A 93 5.87 14.21 11.38
C VAL A 93 5.50 13.95 12.83
N ARG A 94 5.29 12.69 13.21
CA ARG A 94 4.97 12.31 14.60
C ARG A 94 6.09 12.68 15.58
N ASN A 95 7.35 12.45 15.22
CA ASN A 95 8.50 12.81 16.06
C ASN A 95 8.75 14.33 16.13
N ALA A 96 8.23 15.10 15.18
CA ALA A 96 8.22 16.56 15.30
C ALA A 96 7.26 17.05 16.40
N ASN A 97 6.40 16.16 16.93
CA ASN A 97 5.51 16.35 18.07
C ASN A 97 4.75 17.70 17.99
N LEU A 98 4.16 17.95 16.83
CA LEU A 98 3.46 19.19 16.53
C LEU A 98 2.19 19.26 17.38
N SER A 99 2.14 20.24 18.29
CA SER A 99 0.99 20.47 19.15
C SER A 99 -0.19 21.02 18.34
N GLY A 100 -1.41 20.54 18.63
CA GLY A 100 -2.64 21.10 18.07
C GLY A 100 -3.07 20.53 16.72
N LEU A 101 -2.36 19.51 16.20
CA LEU A 101 -2.77 18.77 15.00
C LEU A 101 -3.53 17.50 15.36
N THR A 102 -4.57 17.22 14.60
CA THR A 102 -5.24 15.92 14.57
C THR A 102 -4.38 14.86 13.89
N GLU A 103 -4.71 13.59 14.11
CA GLU A 103 -4.01 12.48 13.45
C GLU A 103 -4.18 12.53 11.92
N GLU A 104 -5.34 12.96 11.42
CA GLU A 104 -5.60 13.12 9.99
C GLU A 104 -4.69 14.20 9.38
N GLU A 105 -4.50 15.33 10.07
CA GLU A 105 -3.58 16.38 9.63
C GLU A 105 -2.13 15.89 9.63
N ASN A 106 -1.71 15.13 10.65
CA ASN A 106 -0.38 14.52 10.69
C ASN A 106 -0.16 13.58 9.48
N VAL A 107 -1.16 12.78 9.11
CA VAL A 107 -1.10 11.92 7.92
C VAL A 107 -1.02 12.75 6.65
N ASN A 108 -1.82 13.82 6.51
CA ASN A 108 -1.79 14.70 5.34
C ASN A 108 -0.41 15.36 5.15
N PHE A 109 0.22 15.80 6.24
CA PHE A 109 1.59 16.31 6.23
C PHE A 109 2.61 15.23 5.83
N ALA A 110 2.45 14.01 6.34
CA ALA A 110 3.31 12.89 5.98
C ALA A 110 3.20 12.55 4.49
N VAL A 111 1.99 12.58 3.92
CA VAL A 111 1.74 12.38 2.48
C VAL A 111 2.42 13.48 1.67
N ALA A 112 2.23 14.76 2.04
CA ALA A 112 2.83 15.88 1.33
C ALA A 112 4.36 15.84 1.35
N SER A 113 4.96 15.47 2.49
CA SER A 113 6.40 15.26 2.66
C SER A 113 6.91 14.07 1.84
N HIS A 114 6.21 12.94 1.88
CA HIS A 114 6.55 11.73 1.13
C HIS A 114 6.52 11.95 -0.39
N LEU A 115 5.48 12.66 -0.88
CA LEU A 115 5.34 13.04 -2.29
C LEU A 115 6.27 14.19 -2.71
N ARG A 116 7.18 14.63 -1.81
CA ARG A 116 8.15 15.72 -2.02
C ARG A 116 7.52 17.05 -2.43
N LYS A 117 6.24 17.27 -2.13
CA LYS A 117 5.57 18.56 -2.34
C LYS A 117 5.97 19.60 -1.30
N ILE A 118 6.61 19.18 -0.21
CA ILE A 118 7.16 20.04 0.83
C ILE A 118 8.60 19.58 1.10
N SER A 119 9.59 20.46 0.93
CA SER A 119 10.96 20.17 1.37
C SER A 119 11.04 20.31 2.89
N VAL A 120 11.91 19.54 3.55
CA VAL A 120 12.02 19.55 5.03
C VAL A 120 12.26 20.97 5.58
N GLY A 121 13.03 21.81 4.86
CA GLY A 121 13.20 23.22 5.22
C GLY A 121 11.94 24.07 5.06
N HIS A 122 11.13 23.79 4.03
CA HIS A 122 9.83 24.44 3.82
C HIS A 122 8.80 24.02 4.88
N PHE A 123 8.90 22.80 5.41
CA PHE A 123 8.05 22.28 6.48
C PHE A 123 8.21 23.11 7.77
N PHE A 124 9.45 23.39 8.19
CA PHE A 124 9.70 24.24 9.35
C PHE A 124 9.22 25.69 9.16
N LEU A 125 9.36 26.25 7.94
CA LEU A 125 8.90 27.60 7.61
C LEU A 125 7.37 27.72 7.62
N LEU A 126 6.65 26.79 6.99
CA LEU A 126 5.17 26.75 7.01
C LEU A 126 4.61 26.64 8.43
N LEU A 127 5.30 25.90 9.30
CA LEU A 127 4.90 25.74 10.69
C LEU A 127 5.20 26.97 11.55
N SER A 128 6.23 27.76 11.23
CA SER A 128 6.46 29.05 11.89
C SER A 128 5.40 30.09 11.56
N THR A 129 4.79 30.00 10.37
CA THR A 129 3.75 30.93 9.90
C THR A 129 2.32 30.57 10.32
N LEU A 130 2.10 29.36 10.87
CA LEU A 130 0.79 28.92 11.39
C LEU A 130 0.63 29.20 12.91
N LYS A 131 1.66 29.79 13.53
CA LYS A 131 1.68 30.13 14.97
C LYS A 131 1.30 31.59 15.26
N ASP A 132 0.96 32.38 14.25
CA ASP A 132 0.40 33.74 14.34
C ASP A 132 -1.11 33.71 14.02
#